data_AF-A0A238XDV2-F1
#
_entry.id   AF-A0A238XDV2-F1
#
_cell.length_a   1.000
_cell.length_b   1.000
_cell.length_c   1.000
_cell.angle_alpha   90.00
_cell.angle_beta   90.00
_cell.angle_gamma   90.00
#
_symmetry.space_group_name_H-M   'P 1'
#
loop_
_entity.id
_entity.type
_entity.pdbx_description
1 polymer ?
#
loop_
_entity_poly.entity_id
_entity_poly.type
_entity_poly.pdbx_seq_one_letter_code
_entity_poly.pdbx_strand_id
1 'polypeptide(L)'
;MDGVRMAVISNRLNVVVEAMMNTVFRSSRSGVLNSAHDFSCCIVSADHELVMGAESLPIHMMSGPDLISKAVLRFHPEMRRGDAYLHNSPYNGNSHAADHAMLVPVVDDRGVHRFSVLAKAHQADCGNSTPTTYMTDARDVYEEGALLFDACRVQTDYQDNDDILRMLRLRVRVPEQWWGDYLALVGAVRLGERRILELGNELGWDVLQEFVDEWLAYSEGRMRGAIAELPAGRLSLTTRHDPFPGIPEGLDIKMDIDVRPEDQEIHVDLTDNVDCLPNGLNLTESTAATAALIGVFNSIGEGVPPNAGSLRRVKVRLRDGCAVGVPAHPHSCSAATTNLADRVTNAVQRGMAELVEGIGLAECGAVIPAAAAVVSGVDPRSGGRPFVNQIFLAVTGGAATPWSDAWLTIFHVGCAGMLRRDSVEIAEMTHPLRVSRQRLLQDTEGAGRFRGAPSAEVEYGPVGTSMTVAYGSDGAVYPALGVRGGGEGGLTRHLRRDRAGDLTELPSQGLVELEDGERIVSITAGGGGYGPAAHRDPVSVREDVREGWISPERARDVYGVALRADLSIDEAATARLRMEPASS
;
A
#
# COMPACT_ATOMS: atom_id res chain seq x y z
N MET A 1 -6.79 -3.84 -34.55
CA MET A 1 -6.18 -5.16 -34.26
C MET A 1 -7.23 -6.20 -33.89
N ASP A 2 -7.02 -7.49 -34.22
CA ASP A 2 -7.90 -8.56 -33.73
C ASP A 2 -7.58 -8.94 -32.27
N GLY A 3 -8.55 -9.58 -31.60
CA GLY A 3 -8.44 -9.90 -30.17
C GLY A 3 -7.32 -10.89 -29.82
N VAL A 4 -6.95 -11.79 -30.73
CA VAL A 4 -5.85 -12.75 -30.51
C VAL A 4 -4.52 -12.00 -30.48
N ARG A 5 -4.29 -11.13 -31.46
CA ARG A 5 -3.07 -10.34 -31.55
C ARG A 5 -2.95 -9.34 -30.39
N MET A 6 -4.05 -8.72 -29.96
CA MET A 6 -4.06 -7.87 -28.76
C MET A 6 -3.65 -8.66 -27.51
N ALA A 7 -4.24 -9.83 -27.28
CA ALA A 7 -3.91 -10.68 -26.13
C ALA A 7 -2.44 -11.16 -26.15
N VAL A 8 -1.89 -11.44 -27.33
CA VAL A 8 -0.47 -11.82 -27.47
C VAL A 8 0.44 -10.64 -27.11
N ILE A 9 0.18 -9.44 -27.64
CA ILE A 9 1.03 -8.26 -27.37
C ILE A 9 0.91 -7.83 -25.90
N SER A 10 -0.30 -7.83 -25.32
CA SER A 10 -0.50 -7.49 -23.90
C SER A 10 0.28 -8.45 -22.99
N ASN A 11 0.24 -9.76 -23.26
CA ASN A 11 1.03 -10.74 -22.52
C ASN A 11 2.54 -10.49 -22.68
N ARG A 12 3.02 -10.21 -23.90
CA ARG A 12 4.44 -9.91 -24.13
C ARG A 12 4.92 -8.67 -23.37
N LEU A 13 4.12 -7.60 -23.33
CA LEU A 13 4.44 -6.41 -22.54
C LEU A 13 4.37 -6.70 -21.03
N ASN A 14 3.42 -7.51 -20.58
CA ASN A 14 3.34 -7.95 -19.18
C ASN A 14 4.61 -8.72 -18.77
N VAL A 15 5.09 -9.63 -19.62
CA VAL A 15 6.37 -10.36 -19.41
C VAL A 15 7.56 -9.42 -19.31
N VAL A 16 7.57 -8.29 -20.02
CA VAL A 16 8.62 -7.27 -19.84
C VAL A 16 8.59 -6.72 -18.42
N VAL A 17 7.41 -6.33 -17.93
CA VAL A 17 7.25 -5.79 -16.57
C VAL A 17 7.63 -6.83 -15.51
N GLU A 18 7.17 -8.08 -15.64
CA GLU A 18 7.53 -9.18 -14.73
C GLU A 18 9.05 -9.43 -14.70
N ALA A 19 9.71 -9.35 -15.85
CA ALA A 19 11.16 -9.49 -15.93
C ALA A 19 11.90 -8.33 -15.22
N MET A 20 11.37 -7.11 -15.32
CA MET A 20 11.87 -5.96 -14.55
C MET A 20 11.70 -6.20 -13.05
N MET A 21 10.51 -6.60 -12.61
CA MET A 21 10.20 -6.89 -11.20
C MET A 21 11.13 -7.96 -10.62
N ASN A 22 11.29 -9.07 -11.34
CA ASN A 22 12.20 -10.13 -10.93
C ASN A 22 13.66 -9.64 -10.84
N THR A 23 14.07 -8.72 -11.72
CA THR A 23 15.40 -8.12 -11.65
C THR A 23 15.59 -7.30 -10.37
N VAL A 24 14.60 -6.48 -9.99
CA VAL A 24 14.62 -5.75 -8.72
C VAL A 24 14.68 -6.73 -7.55
N PHE A 25 13.74 -7.68 -7.50
CA PHE A 25 13.62 -8.66 -6.42
C PHE A 25 14.91 -9.47 -6.16
N ARG A 26 15.59 -9.89 -7.24
CA ARG A 26 16.76 -10.77 -7.16
C ARG A 26 18.08 -10.04 -6.94
N SER A 27 18.13 -8.73 -7.20
CA SER A 27 19.37 -7.96 -7.26
C SER A 27 19.47 -6.88 -6.19
N SER A 28 18.35 -6.52 -5.55
CA SER A 28 18.31 -5.54 -4.45
C SER A 28 18.97 -6.07 -3.17
N ARG A 29 19.44 -5.15 -2.33
CA ARG A 29 20.16 -5.44 -1.09
C ARG A 29 19.30 -5.26 0.15
N SER A 30 18.39 -4.28 0.16
CA SER A 30 17.51 -4.08 1.32
C SER A 30 16.47 -5.18 1.47
N GLY A 31 16.13 -5.50 2.73
CA GLY A 31 15.06 -6.46 3.05
C GLY A 31 13.70 -6.00 2.52
N VAL A 32 13.49 -4.69 2.48
CA VAL A 32 12.30 -4.03 1.91
C VAL A 32 12.02 -4.52 0.47
N LEU A 33 13.07 -4.67 -0.35
CA LEU A 33 12.93 -5.03 -1.75
C LEU A 33 13.10 -6.53 -2.00
N ASN A 34 14.15 -7.16 -1.44
CA ASN A 34 14.47 -8.56 -1.74
C ASN A 34 13.70 -9.58 -0.89
N SER A 35 12.99 -9.13 0.15
CA SER A 35 12.17 -9.98 1.02
C SER A 35 10.71 -9.55 0.99
N ALA A 36 10.44 -8.28 1.35
CA ALA A 36 9.08 -7.76 1.48
C ALA A 36 8.40 -7.37 0.16
N HIS A 37 9.16 -7.21 -0.93
CA HIS A 37 8.63 -6.92 -2.26
C HIS A 37 7.94 -5.53 -2.38
N ASP A 38 8.45 -4.52 -1.68
CA ASP A 38 7.92 -3.16 -1.73
C ASP A 38 8.47 -2.35 -2.92
N PHE A 39 8.08 -2.78 -4.12
CA PHE A 39 8.41 -2.10 -5.36
C PHE A 39 7.39 -2.39 -6.46
N SER A 40 7.44 -1.61 -7.53
CA SER A 40 6.53 -1.73 -8.65
C SER A 40 7.23 -1.34 -9.95
N CYS A 41 6.87 -2.01 -11.04
CA CYS A 41 7.41 -1.73 -12.37
C CYS A 41 6.26 -1.48 -13.33
N CYS A 42 6.46 -0.61 -14.31
CA CYS A 42 5.43 -0.36 -15.32
C CYS A 42 6.01 0.12 -16.65
N ILE A 43 5.14 0.08 -17.65
CA ILE A 43 5.33 0.68 -18.97
C ILE A 43 4.34 1.82 -19.12
N VAL A 44 4.86 2.97 -19.57
CA VAL A 44 4.13 4.19 -19.87
C VAL A 44 4.27 4.47 -21.38
N SER A 45 3.19 4.89 -22.04
CA SER A 45 3.19 5.21 -23.48
C SER A 45 4.01 6.48 -23.79
N ALA A 46 4.21 6.76 -25.08
CA ALA A 46 4.77 8.03 -25.56
C ALA A 46 3.93 9.24 -25.11
N ASP A 47 2.61 9.07 -24.99
CA ASP A 47 1.66 10.09 -24.53
C ASP A 47 1.57 10.17 -22.99
N HIS A 48 2.50 9.53 -22.29
CA HIS A 48 2.60 9.52 -20.84
C HIS A 48 1.40 8.88 -20.13
N GLU A 49 0.87 7.79 -20.68
CA GLU A 49 -0.25 7.05 -20.09
C GLU A 49 0.18 5.68 -19.61
N LEU A 50 -0.30 5.25 -18.43
CA LEU A 50 -0.01 3.92 -17.89
C LEU A 50 -0.60 2.83 -18.81
N VAL A 51 0.26 1.98 -19.36
CA VAL A 51 -0.12 0.89 -20.28
C VAL A 51 -0.20 -0.45 -19.55
N MET A 52 0.81 -0.75 -18.72
CA MET A 52 0.99 -2.06 -18.09
C MET A 52 1.75 -1.92 -16.76
N GLY A 53 1.30 -2.60 -15.70
CA GLY A 53 1.93 -2.58 -14.37
C GLY A 53 2.19 -3.96 -13.73
N ALA A 54 1.75 -5.07 -14.34
CA ALA A 54 1.81 -6.43 -13.76
C ALA A 54 1.33 -6.48 -12.29
N GLU A 55 1.86 -7.42 -11.48
CA GLU A 55 1.56 -7.58 -10.04
C GLU A 55 2.28 -6.52 -9.18
N SER A 56 1.98 -5.25 -9.41
CA SER A 56 2.53 -4.11 -8.68
C SER A 56 1.60 -3.62 -7.57
N LEU A 57 2.15 -2.90 -6.58
CA LEU A 57 1.38 -2.30 -5.50
C LEU A 57 0.40 -1.27 -6.09
N PRO A 58 -0.92 -1.38 -5.82
CA PRO A 58 -1.90 -0.46 -6.37
C PRO A 58 -1.59 1.01 -6.06
N ILE A 59 -1.18 1.31 -4.81
CA ILE A 59 -0.85 2.67 -4.36
C ILE A 59 0.30 3.33 -5.15
N HIS A 60 1.14 2.53 -5.82
CA HIS A 60 2.23 3.04 -6.64
C HIS A 60 1.82 3.39 -8.07
N MET A 61 0.76 2.73 -8.58
CA MET A 61 0.56 2.55 -10.02
C MET A 61 -0.66 3.26 -10.60
N MET A 62 -1.83 3.24 -9.95
CA MET A 62 -3.08 3.68 -10.59
C MET A 62 -3.08 5.19 -10.92
N SER A 63 -2.36 5.98 -10.16
CA SER A 63 -1.91 7.33 -10.52
C SER A 63 -0.44 7.44 -10.13
N GLY A 64 0.31 8.33 -10.80
CA GLY A 64 1.70 8.61 -10.45
C GLY A 64 2.69 8.32 -11.56
N PRO A 65 2.79 7.10 -12.14
CA PRO A 65 3.72 6.85 -13.24
C PRO A 65 3.53 7.80 -14.43
N ASP A 66 2.28 8.15 -14.74
CA ASP A 66 1.93 9.13 -15.76
C ASP A 66 2.37 10.55 -15.36
N LEU A 67 2.11 10.96 -14.12
CA LEU A 67 2.51 12.27 -13.56
C LEU A 67 4.04 12.42 -13.51
N ILE A 68 4.76 11.40 -13.07
CA ILE A 68 6.22 11.35 -13.05
C ILE A 68 6.76 11.46 -14.49
N SER A 69 6.19 10.72 -15.43
CA SER A 69 6.62 10.77 -16.83
C SER A 69 6.39 12.15 -17.46
N LYS A 70 5.25 12.80 -17.17
CA LYS A 70 4.96 14.18 -17.58
C LYS A 70 5.90 15.19 -16.92
N ALA A 71 6.26 15.00 -15.65
CA ALA A 71 7.22 15.83 -14.95
C ALA A 71 8.61 15.73 -15.57
N VAL A 72 9.06 14.51 -15.90
CA VAL A 72 10.32 14.28 -16.64
C VAL A 72 10.30 15.01 -17.98
N LEU A 73 9.23 14.86 -18.79
CA LEU A 73 9.12 15.59 -20.06
C LEU A 73 9.19 17.10 -19.87
N ARG A 74 8.49 17.65 -18.87
CA ARG A 74 8.46 19.10 -18.60
C ARG A 74 9.85 19.63 -18.25
N PHE A 75 10.64 18.89 -17.48
CA PHE A 75 11.98 19.31 -17.08
C PHE A 75 13.06 18.94 -18.10
N HIS A 76 12.83 17.91 -18.92
CA HIS A 76 13.72 17.41 -19.97
C HIS A 76 12.94 17.21 -21.27
N PRO A 77 12.62 18.28 -22.02
CA PRO A 77 11.82 18.19 -23.25
C PRO A 77 12.46 17.33 -24.34
N GLU A 78 13.78 17.13 -24.27
CA GLU A 78 14.54 16.25 -25.15
C GLU A 78 14.98 15.01 -24.38
N MET A 79 14.09 14.02 -24.26
CA MET A 79 14.45 12.71 -23.73
C MET A 79 15.28 11.92 -24.74
N ARG A 80 16.50 11.53 -24.36
CA ARG A 80 17.44 10.84 -25.26
C ARG A 80 17.63 9.39 -24.88
N ARG A 81 17.95 8.55 -25.86
CA ARG A 81 18.38 7.17 -25.64
C ARG A 81 19.58 7.17 -24.68
N GLY A 82 19.58 6.26 -23.70
CA GLY A 82 20.65 6.16 -22.70
C GLY A 82 20.53 7.11 -21.51
N ASP A 83 19.56 8.03 -21.49
CA ASP A 83 19.27 8.81 -20.29
C ASP A 83 18.53 7.95 -19.25
N ALA A 84 18.64 8.30 -17.97
CA ALA A 84 17.80 7.79 -16.88
C ALA A 84 17.55 8.91 -15.86
N TYR A 85 16.34 8.92 -15.29
CA TYR A 85 15.88 9.95 -14.38
C TYR A 85 15.46 9.32 -13.05
N LEU A 86 16.04 9.81 -11.96
CA LEU A 86 15.63 9.49 -10.60
C LEU A 86 14.62 10.53 -10.12
N HIS A 87 13.50 10.05 -9.58
CA HIS A 87 12.40 10.89 -9.13
C HIS A 87 11.83 10.35 -7.81
N ASN A 88 11.67 11.20 -6.81
CA ASN A 88 10.92 10.88 -5.58
C ASN A 88 10.13 12.08 -5.03
N SER A 89 9.97 13.15 -5.83
CA SER A 89 9.30 14.37 -5.40
C SER A 89 7.79 14.15 -5.18
N PRO A 90 7.25 14.41 -3.96
CA PRO A 90 5.82 14.26 -3.69
C PRO A 90 4.96 15.27 -4.45
N TYR A 91 5.57 16.37 -4.91
CA TYR A 91 4.89 17.48 -5.59
C TYR A 91 4.71 17.23 -7.10
N ASN A 92 5.28 16.16 -7.66
CA ASN A 92 5.30 15.90 -9.09
C ASN A 92 5.00 14.42 -9.42
N GLY A 93 4.05 13.84 -8.68
CA GLY A 93 3.46 12.53 -9.02
C GLY A 93 4.01 11.34 -8.25
N ASN A 94 5.05 11.52 -7.42
CA ASN A 94 5.52 10.41 -6.58
C ASN A 94 4.62 10.17 -5.36
N SER A 95 4.79 9.00 -4.74
CA SER A 95 4.04 8.59 -3.55
C SER A 95 4.54 9.28 -2.29
N HIS A 96 5.83 9.17 -1.96
CA HIS A 96 6.49 9.96 -0.90
C HIS A 96 8.01 9.93 -1.08
N ALA A 97 8.77 10.60 -0.22
CA ALA A 97 10.21 10.79 -0.43
C ALA A 97 11.03 9.49 -0.38
N ALA A 98 10.58 8.45 0.34
CA ALA A 98 11.33 7.20 0.41
C ALA A 98 11.13 6.30 -0.83
N ASP A 99 10.12 6.55 -1.65
CA ASP A 99 9.89 5.79 -2.88
C ASP A 99 10.71 6.37 -4.02
N HIS A 100 11.79 5.69 -4.39
CA HIS A 100 12.63 6.11 -5.51
C HIS A 100 12.09 5.52 -6.81
N ALA A 101 11.64 6.38 -7.73
CA ALA A 101 11.25 6.02 -9.09
C ALA A 101 12.39 6.29 -10.07
N MET A 102 12.88 5.22 -10.70
CA MET A 102 13.79 5.27 -11.85
C MET A 102 12.96 5.21 -13.13
N LEU A 103 13.07 6.22 -13.99
CA LEU A 103 12.41 6.26 -15.30
C LEU A 103 13.46 6.29 -16.41
N VAL A 104 13.27 5.44 -17.42
CA VAL A 104 14.07 5.42 -18.65
C VAL A 104 13.16 5.62 -19.87
N PRO A 105 13.43 6.63 -20.73
CA PRO A 105 12.76 6.76 -22.00
C PRO A 105 13.29 5.70 -22.98
N VAL A 106 12.37 5.05 -23.70
CA VAL A 106 12.68 4.13 -24.79
C VAL A 106 12.58 4.92 -26.10
N VAL A 107 13.74 5.20 -26.68
CA VAL A 107 13.87 6.00 -27.91
C VAL A 107 14.34 5.08 -29.04
N ASP A 108 13.65 5.12 -30.19
CA ASP A 108 13.97 4.31 -31.36
C ASP A 108 15.23 4.81 -32.10
N ASP A 109 15.67 4.06 -33.12
CA ASP A 109 16.88 4.41 -33.89
C ASP A 109 16.73 5.70 -34.72
N ARG A 110 15.50 6.22 -34.87
CA ARG A 110 15.20 7.51 -35.51
C ARG A 110 15.18 8.67 -34.52
N GLY A 111 15.45 8.42 -33.23
CA GLY A 111 15.41 9.42 -32.18
C GLY A 111 14.00 9.74 -31.69
N VAL A 112 13.01 8.89 -31.95
CA VAL A 112 11.62 9.10 -31.52
C VAL A 112 11.37 8.37 -30.20
N HIS A 113 10.88 9.08 -29.19
CA HIS A 113 10.39 8.48 -27.94
C HIS A 113 9.13 7.64 -28.21
N ARG A 114 9.14 6.39 -27.75
CA ARG A 114 8.08 5.40 -28.00
C ARG A 114 7.34 4.98 -26.74
N PHE A 115 8.10 4.79 -25.67
CA PHE A 115 7.61 4.37 -24.36
C PHE A 115 8.53 4.92 -23.29
N SER A 116 8.09 4.89 -22.04
CA SER A 116 8.98 4.95 -20.88
C SER A 116 8.79 3.69 -20.06
N VAL A 117 9.87 3.19 -19.48
CA VAL A 117 9.81 2.13 -18.46
C VAL A 117 10.20 2.71 -17.12
N LEU A 118 9.47 2.32 -16.08
CA LEU A 118 9.65 2.87 -14.74
C LEU A 118 9.73 1.73 -13.71
N ALA A 119 10.64 1.85 -12.76
CA ALA A 119 10.70 1.03 -11.56
C ALA A 119 10.69 1.94 -10.34
N LYS A 120 9.71 1.77 -9.45
CA LYS A 120 9.57 2.49 -8.18
C LYS A 120 9.83 1.53 -7.03
N ALA A 121 10.66 1.91 -6.07
CA ALA A 121 11.00 1.05 -4.94
C ALA A 121 11.17 1.85 -3.65
N HIS A 122 10.58 1.36 -2.57
CA HIS A 122 10.75 1.93 -1.24
C HIS A 122 12.17 1.71 -0.74
N GLN A 123 12.89 2.80 -0.48
CA GLN A 123 14.26 2.70 0.04
C GLN A 123 14.22 2.43 1.54
N ALA A 124 15.12 1.59 2.03
CA ALA A 124 15.27 1.36 3.48
C ALA A 124 15.80 2.59 4.24
N ASP A 125 16.48 3.52 3.55
CA ASP A 125 16.90 4.82 4.08
C ASP A 125 16.92 5.85 2.95
N CYS A 126 16.20 6.94 3.14
CA CYS A 126 16.08 8.06 2.19
C CYS A 126 16.79 9.33 2.68
N GLY A 127 17.61 9.24 3.73
CA GLY A 127 18.39 10.36 4.24
C GLY A 127 17.59 11.35 5.08
N ASN A 128 16.44 10.91 5.64
CA ASN A 128 15.65 11.70 6.59
C ASN A 128 16.49 12.17 7.79
N SER A 129 16.04 13.20 8.50
CA SER A 129 16.73 13.75 9.68
C SER A 129 16.80 12.73 10.82
N THR A 130 15.78 11.89 10.95
CA THR A 130 15.74 10.70 11.81
C THR A 130 15.91 9.41 10.99
N PRO A 131 16.36 8.29 11.58
CA PRO A 131 16.63 7.05 10.86
C PRO A 131 15.34 6.24 10.57
N THR A 132 14.39 6.87 9.86
CA THR A 132 13.12 6.27 9.42
C THR A 132 12.75 6.77 8.02
N THR A 133 11.95 5.98 7.30
CA THR A 133 11.33 6.35 6.01
C THR A 133 9.89 6.84 6.16
N TYR A 134 9.33 6.72 7.37
CA TYR A 134 8.00 7.19 7.76
C TYR A 134 8.12 8.16 8.94
N MET A 135 8.41 9.44 8.65
CA MET A 135 8.52 10.51 9.66
C MET A 135 7.21 11.29 9.72
N THR A 136 6.18 10.64 10.26
CA THR A 136 4.78 11.13 10.30
C THR A 136 4.59 12.46 11.03
N ASP A 137 5.50 12.86 11.91
CA ASP A 137 5.48 14.09 12.70
C ASP A 137 6.37 15.20 12.13
N ALA A 138 7.02 14.99 10.97
CA ALA A 138 7.82 16.02 10.31
C ALA A 138 6.92 17.19 9.88
N ARG A 139 7.18 18.39 10.42
CA ARG A 139 6.38 19.60 10.14
C ARG A 139 6.34 19.97 8.66
N ASP A 140 7.46 19.76 7.99
CA ASP A 140 7.67 20.03 6.58
C ASP A 140 8.78 19.12 6.03
N VAL A 141 9.00 19.16 4.72
CA VAL A 141 10.00 18.33 4.05
C VAL A 141 11.44 18.69 4.44
N TYR A 142 11.69 19.89 4.96
CA TYR A 142 13.02 20.28 5.43
C TYR A 142 13.33 19.63 6.77
N GLU A 143 12.35 19.56 7.67
CA GLU A 143 12.43 18.82 8.93
C GLU A 143 12.47 17.31 8.70
N GLU A 144 11.68 16.80 7.73
CA GLU A 144 11.78 15.40 7.29
C GLU A 144 13.20 15.06 6.85
N GLY A 145 13.87 15.97 6.13
CA GLY A 145 15.29 15.89 5.81
C GLY A 145 15.62 15.05 4.58
N ALA A 146 14.62 14.41 3.97
CA ALA A 146 14.75 13.60 2.76
C ALA A 146 15.37 14.39 1.60
N LEU A 147 16.21 13.74 0.79
CA LEU A 147 16.64 14.31 -0.48
C LEU A 147 15.55 14.14 -1.53
N LEU A 148 15.02 15.24 -2.06
CA LEU A 148 14.07 15.21 -3.17
C LEU A 148 14.77 15.34 -4.53
N PHE A 149 14.68 14.28 -5.33
CA PHE A 149 14.98 14.23 -6.74
C PHE A 149 13.71 14.53 -7.54
N ASP A 150 13.69 15.67 -8.21
CA ASP A 150 12.57 16.08 -9.04
C ASP A 150 12.94 15.92 -10.52
N ALA A 151 12.84 14.68 -11.02
CA ALA A 151 13.33 14.27 -12.34
C ALA A 151 14.84 14.53 -12.53
N CYS A 152 15.64 14.15 -11.55
CA CYS A 152 17.10 14.30 -11.60
C CYS A 152 17.69 13.33 -12.63
N ARG A 153 18.36 13.85 -13.66
CA ARG A 153 19.03 13.00 -14.67
C ARG A 153 20.29 12.38 -14.09
N VAL A 154 20.22 11.09 -13.76
CA VAL A 154 21.29 10.31 -13.13
C VAL A 154 22.15 9.55 -14.12
N GLN A 155 21.66 9.30 -15.34
CA GLN A 155 22.46 8.77 -16.43
C GLN A 155 22.36 9.64 -17.69
N THR A 156 23.46 9.71 -18.44
CA THR A 156 23.51 10.25 -19.80
C THR A 156 24.36 9.32 -20.65
N ASP A 157 23.86 8.93 -21.83
CA ASP A 157 24.53 7.97 -22.71
C ASP A 157 24.98 6.69 -21.98
N TYR A 158 24.06 6.13 -21.18
CA TYR A 158 24.28 4.92 -20.37
C TYR A 158 25.37 5.03 -19.29
N GLN A 159 25.86 6.24 -19.00
CA GLN A 159 26.86 6.49 -17.97
C GLN A 159 26.25 7.20 -16.77
N ASP A 160 26.55 6.69 -15.58
CA ASP A 160 26.17 7.30 -14.31
C ASP A 160 26.81 8.68 -14.12
N ASN A 161 26.07 9.59 -13.51
CA ASN A 161 26.60 10.85 -13.01
C ASN A 161 27.18 10.65 -11.60
N ASP A 162 28.50 10.43 -11.53
CA ASP A 162 29.21 10.16 -10.29
C ASP A 162 29.08 11.26 -9.23
N ASP A 163 28.90 12.53 -9.63
CA ASP A 163 28.77 13.64 -8.69
C ASP A 163 27.42 13.58 -7.95
N ILE A 164 26.33 13.31 -8.69
CA ILE A 164 25.01 13.10 -8.10
C ILE A 164 25.06 11.91 -7.15
N LEU A 165 25.55 10.76 -7.63
CA LEU A 165 25.60 9.54 -6.82
C LEU A 165 26.47 9.69 -5.57
N ARG A 166 27.59 10.43 -5.66
CA ARG A 166 28.45 10.73 -4.51
C ARG A 166 27.73 11.58 -3.47
N MET A 167 26.92 12.56 -3.90
CA MET A 167 26.07 13.33 -2.97
C MET A 167 25.03 12.44 -2.28
N LEU A 168 24.43 11.50 -3.02
CA LEU A 168 23.37 10.64 -2.46
C LEU A 168 23.96 9.69 -1.40
N ARG A 169 25.07 9.02 -1.73
CA ARG A 169 25.78 8.13 -0.81
C ARG A 169 26.25 8.83 0.46
N LEU A 170 26.58 10.13 0.39
CA LEU A 170 26.97 10.90 1.57
C LEU A 170 25.79 11.18 2.52
N ARG A 171 24.57 11.21 2.01
CA ARG A 171 23.37 11.65 2.76
C ARG A 171 22.54 10.52 3.34
N VAL A 172 22.79 9.28 2.96
CA VAL A 172 22.14 8.08 3.52
C VAL A 172 23.07 7.37 4.51
N ARG A 173 22.51 6.74 5.54
CA ARG A 173 23.26 6.07 6.63
C ARG A 173 23.78 4.70 6.21
N VAL A 174 23.10 4.05 5.27
CA VAL A 174 23.45 2.73 4.73
C VAL A 174 23.79 2.79 3.22
N PRO A 175 24.84 3.53 2.81
CA PRO A 175 25.11 3.83 1.40
C PRO A 175 25.41 2.61 0.53
N GLU A 176 26.00 1.56 1.09
CA GLU A 176 26.26 0.31 0.34
C GLU A 176 24.97 -0.46 0.05
N GLN A 177 23.97 -0.39 0.94
CA GLN A 177 22.65 -0.98 0.71
C GLN A 177 21.91 -0.20 -0.37
N TRP A 178 21.82 1.12 -0.19
CA TRP A 178 21.22 2.03 -1.18
C TRP A 178 21.88 1.89 -2.56
N TRP A 179 23.20 1.77 -2.63
CA TRP A 179 23.90 1.59 -3.91
C TRP A 179 23.50 0.29 -4.61
N GLY A 180 23.32 -0.79 -3.87
CA GLY A 180 22.81 -2.04 -4.43
C GLY A 180 21.39 -1.91 -4.96
N ASP A 181 20.51 -1.21 -4.23
CA ASP A 181 19.14 -0.97 -4.65
C ASP A 181 19.08 -0.04 -5.88
N TYR A 182 19.92 0.98 -5.95
CA TYR A 182 20.09 1.83 -7.15
C TYR A 182 20.50 0.99 -8.37
N LEU A 183 21.51 0.13 -8.23
CA LEU A 183 21.95 -0.74 -9.33
C LEU A 183 20.85 -1.72 -9.75
N ALA A 184 20.07 -2.24 -8.80
CA ALA A 184 18.93 -3.10 -9.09
C ALA A 184 17.84 -2.36 -9.89
N LEU A 185 17.51 -1.13 -9.49
CA LEU A 185 16.57 -0.27 -10.21
C LEU A 185 17.04 0.05 -11.63
N VAL A 186 18.29 0.52 -11.79
CA VAL A 186 18.89 0.79 -13.11
C VAL A 186 18.89 -0.48 -13.96
N GLY A 187 19.31 -1.63 -13.39
CA GLY A 187 19.32 -2.91 -14.08
C GLY A 187 17.94 -3.32 -14.59
N ALA A 188 16.91 -3.13 -13.77
CA ALA A 188 15.52 -3.42 -14.12
C ALA A 188 15.02 -2.54 -15.27
N VAL A 189 15.14 -1.21 -15.17
CA VAL A 189 14.68 -0.31 -16.24
C VAL A 189 15.48 -0.48 -17.52
N ARG A 190 16.79 -0.80 -17.46
CA ARG A 190 17.60 -1.09 -18.66
C ARG A 190 17.22 -2.41 -19.30
N LEU A 191 16.79 -3.41 -18.51
CA LEU A 191 16.19 -4.61 -19.07
C LEU A 191 14.88 -4.29 -19.79
N GLY A 192 14.00 -3.49 -19.16
CA GLY A 192 12.77 -3.01 -19.77
C GLY A 192 13.01 -2.30 -21.11
N GLU A 193 13.93 -1.33 -21.13
CA GLU A 193 14.32 -0.59 -22.34
C GLU A 193 14.73 -1.54 -23.47
N ARG A 194 15.64 -2.48 -23.22
CA ARG A 194 16.09 -3.45 -24.24
C ARG A 194 14.94 -4.29 -24.77
N ARG A 195 14.07 -4.80 -23.89
CA ARG A 195 12.95 -5.66 -24.31
C ARG A 195 11.92 -4.91 -25.14
N ILE A 196 11.63 -3.65 -24.81
CA ILE A 196 10.72 -2.83 -25.61
C ILE A 196 11.34 -2.50 -26.98
N LEU A 197 12.65 -2.22 -27.04
CA LEU A 197 13.36 -2.05 -28.32
C LEU A 197 13.33 -3.33 -29.18
N GLU A 198 13.56 -4.50 -28.58
CA GLU A 198 13.44 -5.80 -29.25
C GLU A 198 12.02 -6.00 -29.83
N LEU A 199 10.98 -5.70 -29.05
CA LEU A 199 9.58 -5.77 -29.49
C LEU A 199 9.29 -4.79 -30.63
N GLY A 200 9.78 -3.56 -30.55
CA GLY A 200 9.62 -2.55 -31.59
C GLY A 200 10.30 -2.95 -32.91
N ASN A 201 11.45 -3.60 -32.83
CA ASN A 201 12.17 -4.12 -34.00
C ASN A 201 11.50 -5.35 -34.62
N GLU A 202 10.93 -6.23 -33.79
CA GLU A 202 10.27 -7.45 -34.25
C GLU A 202 8.86 -7.19 -34.83
N LEU A 203 8.05 -6.41 -34.12
CA LEU A 203 6.63 -6.20 -34.44
C LEU A 203 6.38 -4.92 -35.23
N GLY A 204 7.28 -3.95 -35.16
CA GLY A 204 7.14 -2.61 -35.72
C GLY A 204 6.51 -1.62 -34.73
N TRP A 205 7.02 -0.39 -34.73
CA TRP A 205 6.56 0.68 -33.84
C TRP A 205 5.10 1.09 -34.08
N ASP A 206 4.65 1.10 -35.33
CA ASP A 206 3.27 1.48 -35.68
C ASP A 206 2.26 0.45 -35.13
N VAL A 207 2.64 -0.84 -35.12
CA VAL A 207 1.84 -1.92 -34.53
C VAL A 207 1.74 -1.78 -33.01
N LEU A 208 2.85 -1.42 -32.35
CA LEU A 208 2.85 -1.21 -30.91
C LEU A 208 2.02 0.02 -30.52
N GLN A 209 2.03 1.09 -31.33
CA GLN A 209 1.16 2.24 -31.11
C GLN A 209 -0.32 1.86 -31.30
N GLU A 210 -0.68 1.16 -32.39
CA GLU A 210 -2.05 0.65 -32.61
C GLU A 210 -2.50 -0.21 -31.42
N PHE A 211 -1.61 -1.06 -30.89
CA PHE A 211 -1.90 -1.85 -29.69
C PHE A 211 -2.21 -0.96 -28.48
N VAL A 212 -1.42 0.07 -28.19
CA VAL A 212 -1.66 0.96 -27.04
C VAL A 212 -3.04 1.60 -27.15
N ASP A 213 -3.36 2.17 -28.31
CA ASP A 213 -4.63 2.87 -28.53
C ASP A 213 -5.81 1.91 -28.30
N GLU A 214 -5.75 0.69 -28.86
CA GLU A 214 -6.82 -0.29 -28.72
C GLU A 214 -6.87 -0.95 -27.33
N TRP A 215 -5.73 -1.13 -26.66
CA TRP A 215 -5.67 -1.67 -25.31
C TRP A 215 -6.29 -0.73 -24.28
N LEU A 216 -6.02 0.57 -24.40
CA LEU A 216 -6.64 1.59 -23.54
C LEU A 216 -8.13 1.78 -23.89
N ALA A 217 -8.51 1.70 -25.17
CA ALA A 217 -9.93 1.71 -25.55
C ALA A 217 -10.68 0.48 -25.02
N TYR A 218 -10.05 -0.70 -25.05
CA TYR A 218 -10.60 -1.94 -24.53
C TYR A 218 -10.85 -1.84 -23.01
N SER A 219 -9.85 -1.45 -22.23
CA SER A 219 -10.01 -1.32 -20.77
C SER A 219 -11.02 -0.23 -20.38
N GLU A 220 -11.08 0.87 -21.13
CA GLU A 220 -12.14 1.89 -20.96
C GLU A 220 -13.52 1.27 -21.20
N GLY A 221 -13.69 0.50 -22.28
CA GLY A 221 -14.94 -0.22 -22.58
C GLY A 221 -15.33 -1.24 -21.51
N ARG A 222 -14.36 -1.98 -20.95
CA ARG A 222 -14.58 -2.91 -19.84
C ARG A 222 -15.08 -2.19 -18.59
N MET A 223 -14.46 -1.05 -18.25
CA MET A 223 -14.88 -0.25 -17.10
C MET A 223 -16.26 0.38 -17.33
N ARG A 224 -16.56 0.85 -18.54
CA ARG A 224 -17.90 1.35 -18.91
C ARG A 224 -18.98 0.31 -18.71
N GLY A 225 -18.73 -0.93 -19.13
CA GLY A 225 -19.65 -2.06 -18.92
C GLY A 225 -19.88 -2.33 -17.44
N ALA A 226 -18.80 -2.39 -16.65
CA ALA A 226 -18.89 -2.61 -15.20
C ALA A 226 -19.69 -1.52 -14.50
N ILE A 227 -19.48 -0.24 -14.82
CA ILE A 227 -20.22 0.89 -14.22
C ILE A 227 -21.70 0.89 -14.63
N ALA A 228 -22.01 0.50 -15.87
CA ALA A 228 -23.39 0.46 -16.35
C ALA A 228 -24.28 -0.56 -15.59
N GLU A 229 -23.67 -1.57 -14.97
CA GLU A 229 -24.36 -2.58 -14.16
C GLU A 229 -24.57 -2.15 -12.70
N LEU A 230 -23.92 -1.07 -12.26
CA LEU A 230 -24.06 -0.55 -10.91
C LEU A 230 -25.37 0.21 -10.73
N PRO A 231 -25.93 0.26 -9.50
CA PRO A 231 -27.02 1.18 -9.21
C PRO A 231 -26.53 2.63 -9.25
N ALA A 232 -27.38 3.53 -9.73
CA ALA A 232 -27.15 4.96 -9.56
C ALA A 232 -27.25 5.32 -8.07
N GLY A 233 -26.33 6.12 -7.57
CA GLY A 233 -26.28 6.44 -6.15
C GLY A 233 -25.35 7.58 -5.80
N ARG A 234 -25.74 8.35 -4.79
CA ARG A 234 -24.93 9.42 -4.21
C ARG A 234 -24.73 9.16 -2.73
N LEU A 235 -23.48 9.24 -2.29
CA LEU A 235 -23.08 9.03 -0.92
C LEU A 235 -22.18 10.17 -0.47
N SER A 236 -22.44 10.68 0.74
CA SER A 236 -21.53 11.56 1.46
C SER A 236 -21.00 10.78 2.66
N LEU A 237 -19.69 10.58 2.69
CA LEU A 237 -19.02 9.73 3.67
C LEU A 237 -18.06 10.57 4.51
N THR A 238 -17.94 10.19 5.78
CA THR A 238 -16.92 10.71 6.68
C THR A 238 -16.31 9.54 7.42
N THR A 239 -14.99 9.49 7.43
CA THR A 239 -14.18 8.60 8.27
C THR A 239 -13.23 9.44 9.10
N ARG A 240 -12.56 8.83 10.08
CA ARG A 240 -11.73 9.56 11.02
C ARG A 240 -10.39 8.90 11.24
N HIS A 241 -9.33 9.69 11.16
CA HIS A 241 -7.99 9.32 11.58
C HIS A 241 -7.84 9.60 13.08
N ASP A 242 -7.06 8.75 13.76
CA ASP A 242 -6.74 8.90 15.18
C ASP A 242 -6.10 10.25 15.53
N PRO A 243 -6.21 10.69 16.80
CA PRO A 243 -5.38 11.76 17.35
C PRO A 243 -3.89 11.57 17.07
N PHE A 244 -3.25 12.63 16.61
CA PHE A 244 -1.84 12.61 16.22
C PHE A 244 -1.15 13.93 16.56
N PRO A 245 0.20 13.98 16.71
CA PRO A 245 0.92 15.25 16.74
C PRO A 245 0.52 16.19 15.59
N GLY A 246 0.08 17.40 15.91
CA GLY A 246 -0.47 18.38 14.94
C GLY A 246 -1.98 18.29 14.70
N ILE A 247 -2.63 17.18 15.09
CA ILE A 247 -4.08 16.96 15.04
C ILE A 247 -4.57 16.24 16.32
N PRO A 248 -4.50 16.90 17.50
CA PRO A 248 -4.73 16.25 18.80
C PRO A 248 -6.17 15.74 19.02
N GLU A 249 -7.13 16.17 18.21
CA GLU A 249 -8.51 15.68 18.24
C GLU A 249 -8.78 14.59 17.19
N GLY A 250 -7.75 14.17 16.45
CA GLY A 250 -7.89 13.38 15.22
C GLY A 250 -8.31 14.24 14.03
N LEU A 251 -8.62 13.59 12.92
CA LEU A 251 -8.97 14.26 11.67
C LEU A 251 -10.17 13.60 11.00
N ASP A 252 -11.22 14.38 10.74
CA ASP A 252 -12.32 13.98 9.88
C ASP A 252 -11.87 14.07 8.40
N ILE A 253 -12.14 13.00 7.66
CA ILE A 253 -11.84 12.88 6.23
C ILE A 253 -13.14 12.63 5.51
N LYS A 254 -13.47 13.54 4.58
CA LYS A 254 -14.75 13.53 3.87
C LYS A 254 -14.54 13.14 2.41
N MET A 255 -15.54 12.49 1.85
CA MET A 255 -15.60 12.21 0.42
C MET A 255 -17.05 12.07 -0.04
N ASP A 256 -17.34 12.58 -1.22
CA ASP A 256 -18.60 12.35 -1.91
C ASP A 256 -18.39 11.40 -3.08
N ILE A 257 -19.28 10.42 -3.23
CA ILE A 257 -19.29 9.46 -4.33
C ILE A 257 -20.59 9.64 -5.11
N ASP A 258 -20.50 9.78 -6.43
CA ASP A 258 -21.64 9.85 -7.35
C ASP A 258 -21.44 8.82 -8.47
N VAL A 259 -22.17 7.71 -8.39
CA VAL A 259 -22.18 6.64 -9.38
C VAL A 259 -23.22 6.97 -10.44
N ARG A 260 -22.78 7.14 -11.70
CA ARG A 260 -23.61 7.50 -12.85
C ARG A 260 -23.56 6.42 -13.92
N PRO A 261 -24.41 5.38 -13.83
CA PRO A 261 -24.44 4.28 -14.80
C PRO A 261 -24.76 4.73 -16.23
N GLU A 262 -25.63 5.74 -16.39
CA GLU A 262 -26.01 6.29 -17.70
C GLU A 262 -24.83 6.97 -18.43
N ASP A 263 -24.01 7.71 -17.69
CA ASP A 263 -22.78 8.33 -18.20
C ASP A 263 -21.60 7.35 -18.25
N GLN A 264 -21.75 6.19 -17.60
CA GLN A 264 -20.72 5.19 -17.37
C GLN A 264 -19.49 5.79 -16.67
N GLU A 265 -19.75 6.61 -15.65
CA GLU A 265 -18.73 7.29 -14.84
C GLU A 265 -19.01 7.16 -13.34
N ILE A 266 -17.95 7.12 -12.55
CA ILE A 266 -17.98 7.28 -11.09
C ILE A 266 -17.22 8.54 -10.75
N HIS A 267 -17.81 9.43 -9.96
CA HIS A 267 -17.16 10.65 -9.49
C HIS A 267 -16.86 10.50 -8.01
N VAL A 268 -15.62 10.79 -7.61
CA VAL A 268 -15.18 10.82 -6.21
C VAL A 268 -14.64 12.21 -5.93
N ASP A 269 -15.30 12.95 -5.04
CA ASP A 269 -14.92 14.31 -4.68
C ASP A 269 -14.23 14.33 -3.31
N LEU A 270 -12.97 14.74 -3.29
CA LEU A 270 -12.15 14.88 -2.07
C LEU A 270 -11.86 16.35 -1.73
N THR A 271 -12.56 17.31 -2.37
CA THR A 271 -12.22 18.74 -2.26
C THR A 271 -12.62 19.38 -0.91
N ASP A 272 -13.63 18.85 -0.21
CA ASP A 272 -14.05 19.28 1.14
C ASP A 272 -13.23 18.60 2.25
N ASN A 273 -11.91 18.74 2.19
CA ASN A 273 -11.00 18.29 3.24
C ASN A 273 -10.12 19.45 3.71
N VAL A 274 -9.46 19.28 4.86
CA VAL A 274 -8.62 20.32 5.47
C VAL A 274 -7.44 20.71 4.58
N ASP A 275 -6.91 21.91 4.81
CA ASP A 275 -5.63 22.32 4.22
C ASP A 275 -4.50 21.40 4.67
N CYS A 276 -3.37 21.43 3.97
CA CYS A 276 -2.20 20.64 4.33
C CYS A 276 -1.85 20.81 5.83
N LEU A 277 -1.58 19.68 6.48
CA LEU A 277 -1.28 19.61 7.89
C LEU A 277 0.19 19.93 8.17
N PRO A 278 0.50 20.53 9.34
CA PRO A 278 1.87 20.83 9.75
C PRO A 278 2.57 19.58 10.32
N ASN A 279 2.47 18.45 9.63
CA ASN A 279 3.07 17.16 9.96
C ASN A 279 3.22 16.31 8.66
N GLY A 280 3.66 15.05 8.78
CA GLY A 280 3.86 14.14 7.66
C GLY A 280 2.59 13.44 7.15
N LEU A 281 1.41 13.76 7.70
CA LEU A 281 0.11 13.23 7.29
C LEU A 281 -0.50 14.09 6.17
N ASN A 282 0.20 14.21 5.05
CA ASN A 282 -0.35 14.78 3.82
C ASN A 282 -0.22 13.75 2.69
N LEU A 283 -1.27 13.60 1.89
CA LEU A 283 -1.23 12.82 0.66
C LEU A 283 -0.52 13.59 -0.45
N THR A 284 -0.07 12.85 -1.45
CA THR A 284 0.31 13.44 -2.74
C THR A 284 -0.87 13.41 -3.70
N GLU A 285 -0.80 14.18 -4.78
CA GLU A 285 -1.81 14.08 -5.86
C GLU A 285 -1.98 12.64 -6.32
N SER A 286 -0.85 11.92 -6.42
CA SER A 286 -0.78 10.52 -6.82
C SER A 286 -1.48 9.60 -5.82
N THR A 287 -1.19 9.72 -4.52
CA THR A 287 -1.79 8.81 -3.52
C THR A 287 -3.24 9.16 -3.19
N ALA A 288 -3.63 10.44 -3.22
CA ALA A 288 -5.02 10.85 -3.05
C ALA A 288 -5.91 10.32 -4.20
N ALA A 289 -5.47 10.49 -5.45
CA ALA A 289 -6.16 9.93 -6.61
C ALA A 289 -6.20 8.41 -6.55
N THR A 290 -5.06 7.78 -6.27
CA THR A 290 -4.96 6.32 -6.23
C THR A 290 -5.80 5.71 -5.11
N ALA A 291 -5.86 6.31 -3.92
CA ALA A 291 -6.68 5.81 -2.83
C ALA A 291 -8.17 5.72 -3.21
N ALA A 292 -8.70 6.78 -3.85
CA ALA A 292 -10.06 6.76 -4.38
C ALA A 292 -10.24 5.69 -5.48
N LEU A 293 -9.26 5.56 -6.38
CA LEU A 293 -9.29 4.57 -7.44
C LEU A 293 -9.28 3.14 -6.89
N ILE A 294 -8.44 2.82 -5.90
CA ILE A 294 -8.40 1.49 -5.26
C ILE A 294 -9.77 1.16 -4.67
N GLY A 295 -10.39 2.10 -3.94
CA GLY A 295 -11.71 1.85 -3.33
C GLY A 295 -12.79 1.52 -4.36
N VAL A 296 -12.76 2.19 -5.53
CA VAL A 296 -13.66 1.87 -6.65
C VAL A 296 -13.30 0.53 -7.31
N PHE A 297 -12.03 0.27 -7.58
CA PHE A 297 -11.59 -0.96 -8.26
C PHE A 297 -11.80 -2.21 -7.42
N ASN A 298 -11.71 -2.10 -6.10
CA ASN A 298 -12.07 -3.14 -5.15
C ASN A 298 -13.59 -3.44 -5.15
N SER A 299 -14.40 -2.54 -5.71
CA SER A 299 -15.86 -2.60 -5.69
C SER A 299 -16.48 -2.97 -7.03
N ILE A 300 -15.69 -3.10 -8.10
CA ILE A 300 -16.16 -3.51 -9.43
C ILE A 300 -15.74 -4.95 -9.71
N GLY A 301 -16.48 -5.62 -10.59
CA GLY A 301 -16.21 -7.01 -10.95
C GLY A 301 -14.84 -7.23 -11.60
N GLU A 302 -14.40 -8.49 -11.57
CA GLU A 302 -13.12 -8.91 -12.15
C GLU A 302 -13.00 -8.61 -13.66
N GLY A 303 -11.76 -8.49 -14.13
CA GLY A 303 -11.46 -8.40 -15.56
C GLY A 303 -11.56 -7.01 -16.17
N VAL A 304 -11.51 -5.95 -15.35
CA VAL A 304 -11.20 -4.58 -15.77
C VAL A 304 -9.69 -4.36 -15.59
N PRO A 305 -8.88 -4.27 -16.67
CA PRO A 305 -7.44 -4.04 -16.54
C PRO A 305 -7.16 -2.65 -15.96
N PRO A 306 -6.39 -2.51 -14.87
CA PRO A 306 -6.14 -1.21 -14.22
C PRO A 306 -5.05 -0.42 -14.97
N ASN A 307 -5.41 0.15 -16.12
CA ASN A 307 -4.54 1.00 -16.93
C ASN A 307 -5.23 2.33 -17.25
N ALA A 308 -4.54 3.26 -17.92
CA ALA A 308 -5.06 4.61 -18.15
C ALA A 308 -6.47 4.64 -18.78
N GLY A 309 -6.81 3.67 -19.63
CA GLY A 309 -8.13 3.56 -20.26
C GLY A 309 -9.26 3.37 -19.24
N SER A 310 -9.16 2.36 -18.38
CA SER A 310 -10.17 2.13 -17.34
C SER A 310 -10.22 3.25 -16.32
N LEU A 311 -9.05 3.78 -15.93
CA LEU A 311 -8.94 4.80 -14.88
C LEU A 311 -9.65 6.11 -15.25
N ARG A 312 -9.71 6.47 -16.55
CA ARG A 312 -10.43 7.65 -17.05
C ARG A 312 -11.92 7.69 -16.70
N ARG A 313 -12.54 6.55 -16.39
CA ARG A 313 -13.97 6.47 -16.03
C ARG A 313 -14.24 6.80 -14.56
N VAL A 314 -13.20 6.90 -13.74
CA VAL A 314 -13.31 7.36 -12.35
C VAL A 314 -12.77 8.79 -12.29
N LYS A 315 -13.65 9.75 -12.03
CA LYS A 315 -13.32 11.17 -11.95
C LYS A 315 -13.03 11.53 -10.51
N VAL A 316 -11.74 11.56 -10.15
CA VAL A 316 -11.33 12.01 -8.81
C VAL A 316 -11.10 13.52 -8.84
N ARG A 317 -11.80 14.27 -7.98
CA ARG A 317 -11.62 15.71 -7.83
C ARG A 317 -10.79 15.99 -6.59
N LEU A 318 -9.68 16.70 -6.79
CA LEU A 318 -8.74 17.08 -5.74
C LEU A 318 -8.65 18.61 -5.65
N ARG A 319 -8.27 19.10 -4.47
CA ARG A 319 -8.02 20.51 -4.20
C ARG A 319 -6.53 20.75 -3.95
N ASP A 320 -6.01 21.86 -4.47
CA ASP A 320 -4.66 22.33 -4.17
C ASP A 320 -4.51 22.75 -2.70
N GLY A 321 -3.35 22.44 -2.12
CA GLY A 321 -3.02 22.78 -0.74
C GLY A 321 -3.85 22.01 0.29
N CYS A 322 -4.27 20.78 -0.03
CA CYS A 322 -5.15 19.96 0.79
C CYS A 322 -4.43 18.70 1.30
N ALA A 323 -4.65 18.31 2.56
CA ALA A 323 -4.03 17.12 3.15
C ALA A 323 -4.51 15.82 2.47
N VAL A 324 -5.73 15.83 1.92
CA VAL A 324 -6.33 14.73 1.14
C VAL A 324 -6.54 15.21 -0.30
N GLY A 325 -5.47 15.70 -0.92
CA GLY A 325 -5.52 16.33 -2.24
C GLY A 325 -4.15 16.54 -2.85
N VAL A 326 -3.94 17.70 -3.47
CA VAL A 326 -2.64 18.06 -4.06
C VAL A 326 -1.83 18.84 -3.02
N PRO A 327 -0.66 18.32 -2.57
CA PRO A 327 0.11 18.96 -1.51
C PRO A 327 0.80 20.23 -2.02
N ALA A 328 0.96 21.21 -1.14
CA ALA A 328 1.77 22.40 -1.40
C ALA A 328 3.15 22.26 -0.77
N HIS A 329 4.21 22.58 -1.52
CA HIS A 329 5.56 22.73 -0.95
C HIS A 329 5.53 23.81 0.15
N PRO A 330 6.10 23.59 1.37
CA PRO A 330 7.02 22.51 1.74
C PRO A 330 6.40 21.37 2.58
N HIS A 331 5.09 21.16 2.60
CA HIS A 331 4.48 20.17 3.51
C HIS A 331 5.03 18.76 3.30
N SER A 332 5.31 18.06 4.41
CA SER A 332 5.79 16.68 4.37
C SER A 332 4.66 15.74 3.95
N CYS A 333 5.01 14.79 3.09
CA CYS A 333 4.12 13.72 2.62
C CYS A 333 4.63 12.35 3.07
N SER A 334 5.37 12.28 4.20
CA SER A 334 6.12 11.09 4.61
C SER A 334 5.25 9.84 4.77
N ALA A 335 3.96 10.01 5.14
CA ALA A 335 3.02 8.91 5.35
C ALA A 335 2.04 8.68 4.19
N ALA A 336 2.23 9.30 3.03
CA ALA A 336 1.22 9.45 1.99
C ALA A 336 0.69 8.15 1.37
N THR A 337 1.36 7.01 1.55
CA THR A 337 0.93 5.68 1.06
C THR A 337 0.05 4.91 2.06
N THR A 338 -0.12 5.45 3.27
CA THR A 338 -0.79 4.80 4.41
C THR A 338 -1.69 5.81 5.12
N ASN A 339 -2.17 5.53 6.35
CA ASN A 339 -2.86 6.49 7.21
C ASN A 339 -4.05 7.15 6.47
N LEU A 340 -3.94 8.42 6.05
CA LEU A 340 -5.00 9.10 5.29
C LEU A 340 -5.38 8.39 3.98
N ALA A 341 -4.43 7.74 3.30
CA ALA A 341 -4.70 7.00 2.07
C ALA A 341 -5.53 5.74 2.35
N ASP A 342 -5.24 5.05 3.45
CA ASP A 342 -6.03 3.90 3.89
C ASP A 342 -7.45 4.32 4.25
N ARG A 343 -7.60 5.45 4.96
CA ARG A 343 -8.92 6.00 5.32
C ARG A 343 -9.76 6.37 4.10
N VAL A 344 -9.18 7.04 3.10
CA VAL A 344 -9.88 7.32 1.84
C VAL A 344 -10.30 6.04 1.14
N THR A 345 -9.37 5.10 0.96
CA THR A 345 -9.64 3.84 0.25
C THR A 345 -10.73 3.02 0.93
N ASN A 346 -10.62 2.84 2.25
CA ASN A 346 -11.56 2.10 3.08
C ASN A 346 -12.95 2.72 3.06
N ALA A 347 -13.04 4.04 3.17
CA ALA A 347 -14.33 4.72 3.13
C ALA A 347 -14.99 4.60 1.75
N VAL A 348 -14.23 4.70 0.65
CA VAL A 348 -14.78 4.49 -0.70
C VAL A 348 -15.29 3.07 -0.88
N GLN A 349 -14.50 2.03 -0.59
CA GLN A 349 -14.95 0.63 -0.79
C GLN A 349 -16.11 0.23 0.13
N ARG A 350 -16.13 0.75 1.37
CA ARG A 350 -17.24 0.55 2.31
C ARG A 350 -18.49 1.28 1.82
N GLY A 351 -18.34 2.51 1.36
CA GLY A 351 -19.44 3.29 0.77
C GLY A 351 -20.08 2.57 -0.41
N MET A 352 -19.28 2.03 -1.33
CA MET A 352 -19.78 1.23 -2.44
C MET A 352 -20.59 0.02 -1.98
N ALA A 353 -20.16 -0.67 -0.91
CA ALA A 353 -20.91 -1.79 -0.33
C ALA A 353 -22.26 -1.40 0.30
N GLU A 354 -22.48 -0.12 0.63
CA GLU A 354 -23.78 0.38 1.10
C GLU A 354 -24.79 0.60 -0.04
N LEU A 355 -24.34 0.76 -1.30
CA LEU A 355 -25.23 0.96 -2.44
C LEU A 355 -26.06 -0.28 -2.76
N VAL A 356 -25.43 -1.45 -2.79
CA VAL A 356 -26.07 -2.73 -3.07
C VAL A 356 -25.23 -3.88 -2.53
N GLU A 357 -25.89 -4.98 -2.17
CA GLU A 357 -25.18 -6.21 -1.81
C GLU A 357 -24.46 -6.81 -3.01
N GLY A 358 -23.26 -7.35 -2.79
CA GLY A 358 -22.47 -8.03 -3.82
C GLY A 358 -21.30 -7.21 -4.37
N ILE A 359 -21.22 -5.92 -4.02
CA ILE A 359 -20.08 -5.04 -4.34
C ILE A 359 -19.44 -4.47 -3.07
N GLY A 360 -18.25 -3.88 -3.25
CA GLY A 360 -17.45 -3.30 -2.18
C GLY A 360 -17.03 -4.31 -1.11
N LEU A 361 -16.44 -3.82 -0.03
CA LEU A 361 -16.00 -4.63 1.11
C LEU A 361 -16.05 -3.79 2.39
N ALA A 362 -15.87 -4.46 3.53
CA ALA A 362 -15.61 -3.78 4.80
C ALA A 362 -14.26 -3.03 4.76
N GLU A 363 -13.89 -2.36 5.85
CA GLU A 363 -12.60 -1.68 5.93
C GLU A 363 -11.47 -2.65 6.27
N CYS A 364 -10.31 -2.45 5.64
CA CYS A 364 -9.06 -3.08 6.05
C CYS A 364 -8.49 -2.37 7.28
N GLY A 365 -7.80 -3.12 8.14
CA GLY A 365 -7.06 -2.61 9.29
C GLY A 365 -5.98 -1.59 8.92
N ALA A 366 -5.73 -0.65 9.83
CA ALA A 366 -4.65 0.33 9.70
C ALA A 366 -3.25 -0.33 9.72
N VAL A 367 -2.26 0.38 9.18
CA VAL A 367 -0.90 -0.11 8.93
C VAL A 367 0.19 0.78 9.56
N ILE A 368 1.45 0.40 9.37
CA ILE A 368 2.65 0.86 10.09
C ILE A 368 2.56 0.68 11.62
N PRO A 369 2.08 -0.47 12.14
CA PRO A 369 2.27 -0.80 13.54
C PRO A 369 3.76 -1.09 13.81
N ALA A 370 4.18 -1.20 15.07
CA ALA A 370 5.56 -1.57 15.40
C ALA A 370 6.02 -2.91 14.77
N ALA A 371 5.09 -3.84 14.47
CA ALA A 371 5.39 -5.06 13.71
C ALA A 371 5.81 -4.83 12.25
N ALA A 372 5.59 -3.61 11.74
CA ALA A 372 5.95 -3.12 10.41
C ALA A 372 6.87 -1.87 10.47
N ALA A 373 7.58 -1.67 11.58
CA ALA A 373 8.37 -0.48 11.86
C ALA A 373 9.64 -0.38 11.00
N VAL A 374 10.19 0.83 10.94
CA VAL A 374 11.59 1.01 10.56
C VAL A 374 12.46 0.79 11.79
N VAL A 375 13.39 -0.14 11.70
CA VAL A 375 14.38 -0.42 12.75
C VAL A 375 15.74 0.11 12.33
N SER A 376 16.46 0.70 13.28
CA SER A 376 17.81 1.20 13.01
C SER A 376 18.70 1.11 14.24
N GLY A 377 20.01 1.20 14.01
CA GLY A 377 21.01 1.14 15.06
C GLY A 377 22.36 0.71 14.51
N VAL A 378 23.15 0.07 15.36
CA VAL A 378 24.48 -0.46 15.00
C VAL A 378 24.49 -1.97 15.21
N ASP A 379 24.96 -2.71 14.20
CA ASP A 379 25.07 -4.17 14.29
C ASP A 379 26.48 -4.60 14.78
N PRO A 380 26.61 -5.11 16.01
CA PRO A 380 27.89 -5.53 16.57
C PRO A 380 28.50 -6.73 15.82
N ARG A 381 27.67 -7.56 15.17
CA ARG A 381 28.11 -8.73 14.38
C ARG A 381 28.83 -8.32 13.10
N SER A 382 28.60 -7.08 12.64
CA SER A 382 29.17 -6.52 11.41
C SER A 382 30.39 -5.63 11.63
N GLY A 383 30.97 -5.64 12.84
CA GLY A 383 32.05 -4.72 13.23
C GLY A 383 31.55 -3.31 13.52
N GLY A 384 30.29 -3.16 13.93
CA GLY A 384 29.72 -1.88 14.33
C GLY A 384 29.24 -1.01 13.15
N ARG A 385 28.82 -1.61 12.03
CA ARG A 385 28.22 -0.84 10.93
C ARG A 385 26.77 -0.43 11.28
N PRO A 386 26.31 0.73 10.81
CA PRO A 386 24.92 1.12 10.96
C PRO A 386 24.00 0.21 10.13
N PHE A 387 22.77 0.01 10.60
CA PHE A 387 21.69 -0.56 9.83
C PHE A 387 20.45 0.34 9.91
N VAL A 388 19.66 0.35 8.84
CA VAL A 388 18.32 0.93 8.76
C VAL A 388 17.53 0.04 7.81
N ASN A 389 16.39 -0.47 8.25
CA ASN A 389 15.52 -1.30 7.42
C ASN A 389 14.09 -1.30 7.97
N GLN A 390 13.10 -1.34 7.09
CA GLN A 390 11.73 -1.62 7.50
C GLN A 390 11.52 -3.14 7.60
N ILE A 391 10.99 -3.58 8.73
CA ILE A 391 10.61 -4.98 8.94
C ILE A 391 9.13 -5.16 8.63
N PHE A 392 8.74 -6.36 8.22
CA PHE A 392 7.35 -6.73 7.90
C PHE A 392 7.00 -8.05 8.61
N LEU A 393 7.03 -8.04 9.94
CA LEU A 393 6.96 -9.28 10.72
C LEU A 393 5.57 -9.92 10.67
N ALA A 394 4.51 -9.19 10.97
CA ALA A 394 3.13 -9.63 10.74
C ALA A 394 2.15 -8.46 10.85
N VAL A 395 1.32 -8.28 9.83
CA VAL A 395 0.13 -7.42 9.83
C VAL A 395 -0.95 -8.16 9.06
N THR A 396 -2.16 -8.21 9.61
CA THR A 396 -3.27 -8.96 9.00
C THR A 396 -4.16 -8.04 8.20
N GLY A 397 -4.93 -7.17 8.88
CA GLY A 397 -5.66 -6.05 8.29
C GLY A 397 -6.75 -6.40 7.27
N GLY A 398 -7.02 -7.68 6.97
CA GLY A 398 -7.97 -8.08 5.93
C GLY A 398 -9.43 -7.74 6.22
N ALA A 399 -10.10 -7.07 5.28
CA ALA A 399 -11.54 -6.87 5.29
C ALA A 399 -12.32 -8.09 4.77
N ALA A 400 -13.50 -8.32 5.31
CA ALA A 400 -14.47 -9.25 4.74
C ALA A 400 -15.10 -8.71 3.45
N THR A 401 -15.46 -9.61 2.54
CA THR A 401 -16.12 -9.29 1.26
C THR A 401 -17.57 -9.78 1.27
N PRO A 402 -18.39 -9.41 0.27
CA PRO A 402 -19.73 -9.98 0.10
C PRO A 402 -19.77 -11.49 -0.10
N TRP A 403 -18.63 -12.13 -0.38
CA TRP A 403 -18.54 -13.51 -0.84
C TRP A 403 -17.62 -14.40 0.01
N SER A 404 -16.74 -13.81 0.82
CA SER A 404 -15.69 -14.55 1.53
C SER A 404 -15.23 -13.84 2.79
N ASP A 405 -14.70 -14.64 3.73
CA ASP A 405 -13.89 -14.14 4.83
C ASP A 405 -12.66 -13.40 4.31
N ALA A 406 -12.08 -12.60 5.19
CA ALA A 406 -10.93 -11.76 4.88
C ALA A 406 -9.68 -12.54 4.46
N TRP A 407 -8.92 -11.90 3.57
CA TRP A 407 -7.56 -12.33 3.25
C TRP A 407 -6.60 -11.94 4.39
N LEU A 408 -6.13 -12.94 5.14
CA LEU A 408 -5.31 -12.77 6.34
C LEU A 408 -3.98 -12.02 6.09
N THR A 409 -3.39 -12.13 4.90
CA THR A 409 -2.06 -11.57 4.61
C THR A 409 -2.13 -10.41 3.62
N ILE A 410 -3.26 -9.69 3.57
CA ILE A 410 -3.40 -8.52 2.69
C ILE A 410 -2.45 -7.38 3.06
N PHE A 411 -1.96 -7.38 4.32
CA PHE A 411 -1.22 -6.31 4.97
C PHE A 411 -2.11 -5.08 5.23
N HIS A 412 -2.40 -4.31 4.18
CA HIS A 412 -3.36 -3.20 4.20
C HIS A 412 -3.91 -2.94 2.79
N VAL A 413 -4.88 -2.05 2.68
CA VAL A 413 -5.63 -1.83 1.44
C VAL A 413 -4.77 -1.26 0.30
N GLY A 414 -3.76 -0.43 0.60
CA GLY A 414 -2.88 0.18 -0.42
C GLY A 414 -1.97 -0.81 -1.16
N CYS A 415 -1.63 -1.94 -0.53
CA CYS A 415 -0.80 -2.99 -1.13
C CYS A 415 -1.59 -4.19 -1.67
N ALA A 416 -2.82 -4.40 -1.19
CA ALA A 416 -3.72 -5.46 -1.64
C ALA A 416 -3.06 -6.86 -1.73
N GLY A 417 -2.25 -7.23 -0.73
CA GLY A 417 -1.58 -8.53 -0.65
C GLY A 417 -0.34 -8.70 -1.53
N MET A 418 0.16 -7.65 -2.17
CA MET A 418 1.38 -7.70 -2.99
C MET A 418 2.67 -7.66 -2.14
N LEU A 419 2.60 -7.10 -0.93
CA LEU A 419 3.70 -7.15 0.03
C LEU A 419 3.82 -8.54 0.65
N ARG A 420 5.06 -8.94 0.89
CA ARG A 420 5.40 -10.21 1.52
C ARG A 420 5.80 -10.00 2.97
N ARG A 421 5.39 -10.94 3.81
CA ARG A 421 5.81 -11.01 5.20
C ARG A 421 7.26 -11.51 5.28
N ASP A 422 8.05 -10.87 6.14
CA ASP A 422 9.42 -11.31 6.40
C ASP A 422 9.45 -12.70 7.05
N SER A 423 10.47 -13.49 6.67
CA SER A 423 10.83 -14.68 7.44
C SER A 423 11.53 -14.25 8.73
N VAL A 424 11.08 -14.78 9.87
CA VAL A 424 11.71 -14.53 11.18
C VAL A 424 13.20 -14.89 11.13
N GLU A 425 13.56 -16.01 10.53
CA GLU A 425 14.96 -16.43 10.43
C GLU A 425 15.79 -15.43 9.61
N ILE A 426 15.24 -14.94 8.51
CA ILE A 426 15.92 -13.96 7.64
C ILE A 426 16.08 -12.62 8.39
N ALA A 427 15.04 -12.16 9.07
CA ALA A 427 15.07 -10.93 9.87
C ALA A 427 16.14 -11.00 10.98
N GLU A 428 16.19 -12.10 11.74
CA GLU A 428 17.18 -12.30 12.83
C GLU A 428 18.61 -12.52 12.33
N MET A 429 18.77 -13.11 11.13
CA MET A 429 20.07 -13.23 10.50
C MET A 429 20.59 -11.86 10.04
N THR A 430 19.74 -11.06 9.39
CA THR A 430 20.13 -9.81 8.74
C THR A 430 20.22 -8.62 9.70
N HIS A 431 19.44 -8.61 10.77
CA HIS A 431 19.40 -7.52 11.75
C HIS A 431 19.65 -8.05 13.18
N PRO A 432 20.23 -7.24 14.09
CA PRO A 432 20.54 -7.68 15.45
C PRO A 432 19.28 -7.65 16.33
N LEU A 433 18.24 -8.37 15.92
CA LEU A 433 16.97 -8.51 16.64
C LEU A 433 16.63 -9.98 16.91
N ARG A 434 15.72 -10.21 17.85
CA ARG A 434 15.10 -11.51 18.12
C ARG A 434 13.59 -11.35 18.17
N VAL A 435 12.86 -12.17 17.41
CA VAL A 435 11.41 -12.28 17.48
C VAL A 435 11.06 -13.36 18.49
N SER A 436 10.47 -12.96 19.60
CA SER A 436 10.08 -13.85 20.70
C SER A 436 8.66 -14.38 20.59
N ARG A 437 7.79 -13.68 19.86
CA ARG A 437 6.40 -14.06 19.66
C ARG A 437 5.87 -13.56 18.33
N GLN A 438 5.08 -14.40 17.66
CA GLN A 438 4.25 -14.05 16.52
C GLN A 438 3.01 -14.95 16.54
N ARG A 439 1.81 -14.38 16.70
CA ARG A 439 0.55 -15.14 16.74
C ARG A 439 -0.65 -14.29 16.32
N LEU A 440 -1.74 -14.94 15.95
CA LEU A 440 -3.05 -14.29 15.86
C LEU A 440 -3.65 -14.09 17.25
N LEU A 441 -4.47 -13.06 17.41
CA LEU A 441 -5.21 -12.79 18.65
C LEU A 441 -6.66 -13.22 18.50
N GLN A 442 -7.09 -14.08 19.41
CA GLN A 442 -8.46 -14.54 19.49
C GLN A 442 -9.42 -13.37 19.74
N ASP A 443 -10.62 -13.43 19.16
CA ASP A 443 -11.73 -12.49 19.40
C ASP A 443 -11.49 -11.04 18.92
N THR A 444 -10.56 -10.85 17.99
CA THR A 444 -10.19 -9.53 17.43
C THR A 444 -10.61 -9.34 15.97
N GLU A 445 -11.32 -10.31 15.40
CA GLU A 445 -11.84 -10.22 14.04
C GLU A 445 -13.12 -9.38 13.97
N GLY A 446 -13.32 -8.64 12.88
CA GLY A 446 -14.60 -8.03 12.58
C GLY A 446 -15.65 -9.11 12.33
N ALA A 447 -16.58 -9.28 13.26
CA ALA A 447 -17.58 -10.34 13.17
C ALA A 447 -18.57 -10.09 12.03
N GLY A 448 -18.96 -11.13 11.29
CA GLY A 448 -19.95 -10.99 10.24
C GLY A 448 -20.37 -12.31 9.65
N ARG A 449 -21.30 -12.29 8.69
CA ARG A 449 -21.59 -13.46 7.86
C ARG A 449 -20.29 -13.97 7.25
N PHE A 450 -19.50 -13.02 6.75
CA PHE A 450 -18.09 -13.20 6.48
C PHE A 450 -17.29 -12.34 7.46
N ARG A 451 -16.26 -12.93 8.08
CA ARG A 451 -15.48 -12.25 9.12
C ARG A 451 -14.27 -11.53 8.53
N GLY A 452 -13.90 -10.44 9.18
CA GLY A 452 -12.62 -9.77 8.99
C GLY A 452 -11.44 -10.65 9.41
N ALA A 453 -10.23 -10.17 9.18
CA ALA A 453 -9.03 -10.80 9.69
C ALA A 453 -8.87 -10.47 11.18
N PRO A 454 -8.49 -11.43 12.04
CA PRO A 454 -8.11 -11.14 13.41
C PRO A 454 -6.80 -10.35 13.45
N SER A 455 -6.58 -9.58 14.50
CA SER A 455 -5.30 -8.94 14.82
C SER A 455 -4.18 -9.96 14.96
N ALA A 456 -2.94 -9.54 14.69
CA ALA A 456 -1.73 -10.27 15.06
C ALA A 456 -0.96 -9.57 16.19
N GLU A 457 -0.31 -10.36 17.05
CA GLU A 457 0.66 -9.94 18.06
C GLU A 457 2.07 -10.34 17.64
N VAL A 458 3.00 -9.39 17.68
CA VAL A 458 4.43 -9.60 17.45
C VAL A 458 5.21 -9.00 18.61
N GLU A 459 6.18 -9.75 19.16
CA GLU A 459 7.09 -9.27 20.21
C GLU A 459 8.54 -9.49 19.78
N TYR A 460 9.33 -8.41 19.69
CA TYR A 460 10.75 -8.47 19.30
C TYR A 460 11.60 -7.40 20.00
N GLY A 461 12.91 -7.55 19.97
CA GLY A 461 13.85 -6.56 20.53
C GLY A 461 15.28 -6.79 20.08
N PRO A 462 16.21 -5.88 20.40
CA PRO A 462 17.61 -5.99 20.00
C PRO A 462 18.32 -7.15 20.73
N VAL A 463 19.43 -7.62 20.14
CA VAL A 463 20.32 -8.62 20.73
C VAL A 463 21.74 -8.08 20.76
N GLY A 464 22.28 -7.89 21.96
CA GLY A 464 23.66 -7.44 22.17
C GLY A 464 23.96 -6.03 21.66
N THR A 465 22.93 -5.20 21.46
CA THR A 465 23.01 -3.81 21.00
C THR A 465 21.79 -3.01 21.46
N SER A 466 21.71 -1.74 21.10
CA SER A 466 20.48 -0.95 21.16
C SER A 466 19.84 -0.82 19.77
N MET A 467 18.53 -0.57 19.73
CA MET A 467 17.77 -0.41 18.49
C MET A 467 16.71 0.66 18.65
N THR A 468 16.65 1.55 17.67
CA THR A 468 15.56 2.48 17.48
C THR A 468 14.44 1.79 16.68
N VAL A 469 13.21 1.86 17.17
CA VAL A 469 12.00 1.38 16.50
C VAL A 469 11.10 2.58 16.18
N ALA A 470 10.94 2.87 14.88
CA ALA A 470 10.13 3.98 14.39
C ALA A 470 8.83 3.47 13.74
N TYR A 471 7.68 3.91 14.25
CA TYR A 471 6.37 3.57 13.71
C TYR A 471 5.40 4.75 13.83
N GLY A 472 4.37 4.77 12.98
CA GLY A 472 3.35 5.81 12.91
C GLY A 472 2.04 5.21 12.44
N SER A 473 1.31 4.62 13.39
CA SER A 473 0.10 3.85 13.14
C SER A 473 -1.16 4.67 13.41
N ASP A 474 -2.19 4.36 12.64
CA ASP A 474 -3.59 4.70 12.91
C ASP A 474 -4.32 3.48 13.54
N GLY A 475 -5.60 3.61 13.89
CA GLY A 475 -6.45 2.50 14.31
C GLY A 475 -6.32 2.05 15.77
N ALA A 476 -5.71 2.87 16.63
CA ALA A 476 -5.71 2.70 18.07
C ALA A 476 -6.96 3.30 18.74
N VAL A 477 -7.65 4.25 18.08
CA VAL A 477 -8.91 4.85 18.55
C VAL A 477 -10.07 4.49 17.63
N TYR A 478 -9.91 4.66 16.31
CA TYR A 478 -10.95 4.35 15.32
C TYR A 478 -10.63 3.06 14.57
N PRO A 479 -11.34 1.94 14.85
CA PRO A 479 -11.04 0.66 14.23
C PRO A 479 -11.41 0.63 12.74
N ALA A 480 -11.00 -0.45 12.07
CA ALA A 480 -11.57 -0.79 10.76
C ALA A 480 -13.04 -1.17 10.92
N LEU A 481 -13.91 -0.47 10.18
CA LEU A 481 -15.35 -0.68 10.28
C LEU A 481 -15.83 -1.88 9.46
N GLY A 482 -16.80 -2.60 10.01
CA GLY A 482 -17.61 -3.55 9.25
C GLY A 482 -18.61 -2.84 8.32
N VAL A 483 -19.33 -3.64 7.53
CA VAL A 483 -20.34 -3.11 6.59
C VAL A 483 -21.57 -4.00 6.52
N ARG A 484 -22.73 -3.40 6.21
CA ARG A 484 -24.02 -4.09 6.10
C ARG A 484 -24.37 -4.94 7.34
N GLY A 485 -24.04 -4.46 8.54
CA GLY A 485 -24.26 -5.16 9.81
C GLY A 485 -23.11 -6.06 10.26
N GLY A 486 -21.95 -6.01 9.60
CA GLY A 486 -20.71 -6.57 10.13
C GLY A 486 -20.10 -5.67 11.21
N GLY A 487 -19.36 -6.28 12.14
CA GLY A 487 -18.69 -5.64 13.25
C GLY A 487 -17.29 -5.15 12.92
N GLU A 488 -16.74 -4.36 13.85
CA GLU A 488 -15.44 -3.71 13.75
C GLU A 488 -14.27 -4.67 14.04
N GLY A 489 -13.13 -4.44 13.40
CA GLY A 489 -11.88 -5.13 13.69
C GLY A 489 -11.22 -4.67 14.99
N GLY A 490 -10.30 -5.47 15.52
CA GLY A 490 -9.51 -5.11 16.70
C GLY A 490 -8.62 -3.87 16.49
N LEU A 491 -8.40 -3.11 17.56
CA LEU A 491 -7.56 -1.91 17.57
C LEU A 491 -6.07 -2.24 17.55
N THR A 492 -5.27 -1.34 16.98
CA THR A 492 -3.82 -1.36 17.09
C THR A 492 -3.39 -0.96 18.51
N ARG A 493 -2.38 -1.64 19.07
CA ARG A 493 -1.73 -1.26 20.34
C ARG A 493 -0.23 -1.50 20.31
N HIS A 494 0.53 -0.69 21.02
CA HIS A 494 1.97 -0.83 21.16
C HIS A 494 2.36 -0.78 22.63
N LEU A 495 3.27 -1.67 23.05
CA LEU A 495 3.77 -1.71 24.42
C LEU A 495 5.28 -1.92 24.42
N ARG A 496 5.96 -1.37 25.42
CA ARG A 496 7.33 -1.74 25.78
C ARG A 496 7.29 -2.79 26.87
N ARG A 497 8.03 -3.88 26.69
CA ARG A 497 8.41 -4.80 27.76
C ARG A 497 9.81 -4.45 28.24
N ASP A 498 9.95 -4.11 29.50
CA ASP A 498 11.25 -3.83 30.10
C ASP A 498 11.99 -5.11 30.51
N ARG A 499 13.17 -4.95 31.12
CA ARG A 499 14.01 -6.07 31.60
C ARG A 499 13.40 -6.85 32.77
N ALA A 500 12.51 -6.24 33.55
CA ALA A 500 11.79 -6.92 34.63
C ALA A 500 10.61 -7.74 34.07
N GLY A 501 10.20 -7.46 32.84
CA GLY A 501 9.08 -8.11 32.15
C GLY A 501 7.79 -7.28 32.22
N ASP A 502 7.84 -6.08 32.80
CA ASP A 502 6.68 -5.20 32.96
C ASP A 502 6.32 -4.55 31.62
N LEU A 503 5.01 -4.39 31.38
CA LEU A 503 4.46 -3.81 30.16
C LEU A 503 4.02 -2.38 30.39
N THR A 504 4.51 -1.47 29.55
CA THR A 504 4.09 -0.07 29.49
C THR A 504 3.49 0.22 28.11
N GLU A 505 2.27 0.73 28.07
CA GLU A 505 1.61 1.14 26.82
C GLU A 505 2.31 2.37 26.23
N LEU A 506 2.43 2.37 24.90
CA LEU A 506 3.08 3.41 24.11
C LEU A 506 2.05 4.09 23.21
N PRO A 507 2.29 5.34 22.78
CA PRO A 507 1.43 5.99 21.80
C PRO A 507 1.43 5.26 20.45
N SER A 508 0.43 5.56 19.60
CA SER A 508 0.26 5.00 18.24
C SER A 508 1.36 5.41 17.25
N GLN A 509 2.16 6.40 17.62
CA GLN A 509 3.40 6.79 16.94
C GLN A 509 4.53 6.81 17.96
N GLY A 510 5.72 6.44 17.52
CA GLY A 510 6.88 6.52 18.39
C GLY A 510 8.21 6.33 17.67
N LEU A 511 9.22 6.99 18.22
CA LEU A 511 10.63 6.69 18.01
C LEU A 511 11.15 6.09 19.32
N VAL A 512 11.09 4.76 19.43
CA VAL A 512 11.33 4.05 20.68
C VAL A 512 12.73 3.46 20.69
N GLU A 513 13.55 3.89 21.64
CA GLU A 513 14.85 3.29 21.92
C GLU A 513 14.68 2.07 22.82
N LEU A 514 15.15 0.92 22.33
CA LEU A 514 15.22 -0.32 23.08
C LEU A 514 16.68 -0.67 23.37
N GLU A 515 16.94 -1.06 24.60
CA GLU A 515 18.21 -1.66 25.01
C GLU A 515 18.14 -3.19 24.98
N ASP A 516 19.30 -3.85 24.97
CA ASP A 516 19.37 -5.31 25.08
C ASP A 516 18.59 -5.81 26.32
N GLY A 517 17.78 -6.85 26.11
CA GLY A 517 16.84 -7.38 27.09
C GLY A 517 15.45 -6.73 27.13
N GLU A 518 15.24 -5.61 26.44
CA GLU A 518 13.92 -4.98 26.28
C GLU A 518 13.26 -5.39 24.96
N ARG A 519 11.93 -5.29 24.89
CA ARG A 519 11.16 -5.66 23.70
C ARG A 519 10.03 -4.68 23.41
N ILE A 520 9.68 -4.55 22.14
CA ILE A 520 8.43 -3.96 21.70
C ILE A 520 7.41 -5.07 21.48
N VAL A 521 6.18 -4.85 21.95
CA VAL A 521 5.01 -5.69 21.68
C VAL A 521 4.08 -4.88 20.79
N SER A 522 3.79 -5.42 19.62
CA SER A 522 2.89 -4.82 18.63
C SER A 522 1.65 -5.68 18.48
N ILE A 523 0.49 -5.09 18.71
CA ILE A 523 -0.81 -5.65 18.36
C ILE A 523 -1.30 -4.88 17.15
N THR A 524 -1.52 -5.57 16.03
CA THR A 524 -1.92 -4.96 14.76
C THR A 524 -3.45 -4.85 14.66
N ALA A 525 -3.94 -3.95 13.80
CA ALA A 525 -5.38 -3.83 13.56
C ALA A 525 -5.96 -5.12 12.92
N GLY A 526 -7.15 -5.49 13.35
CA GLY A 526 -8.02 -6.43 12.62
C GLY A 526 -8.73 -5.73 11.46
N GLY A 527 -9.41 -6.48 10.60
CA GLY A 527 -10.28 -5.90 9.59
C GLY A 527 -11.77 -6.05 9.92
N GLY A 528 -12.61 -5.27 9.26
CA GLY A 528 -14.06 -5.27 9.46
C GLY A 528 -14.78 -6.50 8.88
N GLY A 529 -15.92 -6.85 9.47
CA GLY A 529 -16.80 -7.93 9.02
C GLY A 529 -17.82 -7.49 7.96
N TYR A 530 -18.40 -8.45 7.24
CA TYR A 530 -19.43 -8.21 6.22
C TYR A 530 -20.72 -8.97 6.56
N GLY A 531 -21.82 -8.23 6.65
CA GLY A 531 -23.14 -8.79 6.94
C GLY A 531 -23.32 -9.21 8.41
N PRO A 532 -24.56 -9.48 8.86
CA PRO A 532 -24.83 -9.85 10.25
C PRO A 532 -24.12 -11.15 10.68
N ALA A 533 -23.45 -11.13 11.84
CA ALA A 533 -22.74 -12.29 12.39
C ALA A 533 -23.64 -13.53 12.61
N ALA A 534 -24.91 -13.32 12.98
CA ALA A 534 -25.89 -14.39 13.14
C ALA A 534 -26.21 -15.15 11.83
N HIS A 535 -25.84 -14.60 10.65
CA HIS A 535 -26.00 -15.25 9.36
C HIS A 535 -24.79 -16.11 8.95
N ARG A 536 -23.71 -16.10 9.74
CA ARG A 536 -22.54 -16.96 9.48
C ARG A 536 -22.94 -18.43 9.58
N ASP A 537 -22.37 -19.27 8.72
CA ASP A 537 -22.56 -20.73 8.79
C ASP A 537 -22.05 -21.25 10.16
N PRO A 538 -22.89 -21.93 10.97
CA PRO A 538 -22.47 -22.53 12.23
C PRO A 538 -21.26 -23.47 12.10
N VAL A 539 -21.10 -24.12 10.95
CA VAL A 539 -19.92 -24.95 10.67
C VAL A 539 -18.66 -24.10 10.61
N SER A 540 -18.68 -22.98 9.87
CA SER A 540 -17.56 -22.04 9.84
C SER A 540 -17.23 -21.48 11.23
N VAL A 541 -18.24 -21.14 12.03
CA VAL A 541 -18.04 -20.66 13.41
C VAL A 541 -17.35 -21.72 14.28
N ARG A 542 -17.75 -23.00 14.17
CA ARG A 542 -17.07 -24.10 14.86
C ARG A 542 -15.61 -24.22 14.44
N GLU A 543 -15.33 -24.10 13.14
CA GLU A 543 -13.95 -24.15 12.65
C GLU A 543 -13.13 -22.97 13.19
N ASP A 544 -13.69 -21.75 13.22
CA ASP A 544 -13.02 -20.58 13.81
C ASP A 544 -12.69 -20.79 15.31
N VAL A 545 -13.58 -21.46 16.07
CA VAL A 545 -13.30 -21.85 17.48
C VAL A 545 -12.20 -22.90 17.56
N ARG A 546 -12.24 -23.92 16.69
CA ARG A 546 -11.24 -25.00 16.68
C ARG A 546 -9.84 -24.46 16.38
N GLU A 547 -9.73 -23.53 15.44
CA GLU A 547 -8.47 -22.88 15.07
C GLU A 547 -8.04 -21.80 16.09
N GLY A 548 -8.88 -21.48 17.08
CA GLY A 548 -8.60 -20.50 18.12
C GLY A 548 -8.68 -19.04 17.66
N TRP A 549 -9.36 -18.77 16.55
CA TRP A 549 -9.53 -17.42 16.03
C TRP A 549 -10.61 -16.68 16.81
N ILE A 550 -11.63 -17.43 17.26
CA ILE A 550 -12.65 -16.96 18.18
C ILE A 550 -12.77 -17.91 19.38
N SER A 551 -13.31 -17.43 20.49
CA SER A 551 -13.60 -18.22 21.69
C SER A 551 -14.98 -18.89 21.60
N PRO A 552 -15.22 -19.97 22.36
CA PRO A 552 -16.56 -20.54 22.52
C PRO A 552 -17.60 -19.51 23.02
N GLU A 553 -17.17 -18.58 23.87
CA GLU A 553 -17.99 -17.47 24.36
C GLU A 553 -18.38 -16.54 23.22
N ARG A 554 -17.42 -16.12 22.39
CA ARG A 554 -17.69 -15.29 21.21
C ARG A 554 -18.56 -15.99 20.18
N ALA A 555 -18.37 -17.29 19.95
CA ALA A 555 -19.24 -18.09 19.09
C ALA A 555 -20.70 -18.04 19.56
N ARG A 556 -20.94 -18.12 20.87
CA ARG A 556 -22.27 -18.06 21.46
C ARG A 556 -22.87 -16.66 21.40
N ASP A 557 -22.12 -15.67 21.89
CA ASP A 557 -22.68 -14.35 22.21
C ASP A 557 -22.71 -13.41 20.98
N VAL A 558 -21.80 -13.60 20.01
CA VAL A 558 -21.72 -12.77 18.79
C VAL A 558 -22.33 -13.48 17.57
N TYR A 559 -22.02 -14.76 17.38
CA TYR A 559 -22.48 -15.52 16.20
C TYR A 559 -23.76 -16.33 16.44
N GLY A 560 -24.23 -16.39 17.69
CA GLY A 560 -25.42 -17.14 18.09
C GLY A 560 -25.26 -18.66 17.93
N VAL A 561 -24.03 -19.19 18.01
CA VAL A 561 -23.73 -20.61 17.82
C VAL A 561 -23.32 -21.24 19.14
N ALA A 562 -24.12 -22.21 19.60
CA ALA A 562 -23.80 -22.98 20.78
C ALA A 562 -22.99 -24.22 20.41
N LEU A 563 -21.82 -24.38 21.05
CA LEU A 563 -20.97 -25.56 20.91
C LEU A 563 -21.01 -26.39 22.20
N ARG A 564 -20.99 -27.72 22.05
CA ARG A 564 -20.80 -28.64 23.17
C ARG A 564 -19.31 -28.72 23.55
N ALA A 565 -19.00 -29.43 24.64
CA ALA A 565 -17.63 -29.61 25.11
C ALA A 565 -16.70 -30.32 24.10
N ASP A 566 -17.26 -31.09 23.16
CA ASP A 566 -16.54 -31.74 22.06
C ASP A 566 -16.51 -30.89 20.78
N LEU A 567 -16.91 -29.62 20.86
CA LEU A 567 -17.09 -28.68 19.76
C LEU A 567 -18.15 -29.09 18.73
N SER A 568 -19.00 -30.10 19.00
CA SER A 568 -20.16 -30.36 18.16
C SER A 568 -21.19 -29.23 18.29
N ILE A 569 -21.85 -28.88 17.18
CA ILE A 569 -22.86 -27.82 17.15
C ILE A 569 -24.11 -28.30 17.89
N ASP A 570 -24.59 -27.50 18.85
CA ASP A 570 -25.92 -27.69 19.43
C ASP A 570 -26.96 -26.96 18.59
N GLU A 571 -27.54 -27.68 17.63
CA GLU A 571 -28.53 -27.13 16.68
C GLU A 571 -29.73 -26.48 17.38
N ALA A 572 -30.22 -27.09 18.46
CA ALA A 572 -31.39 -26.59 19.18
C ALA A 572 -31.08 -25.31 19.96
N ALA A 573 -29.90 -25.25 20.61
CA ALA A 573 -29.47 -24.05 21.30
C ALA A 573 -29.08 -22.93 20.32
N THR A 574 -28.39 -23.25 19.22
CA THR A 574 -28.06 -22.31 18.14
C THR A 574 -29.32 -21.69 17.54
N ALA A 575 -30.35 -22.50 17.26
CA ALA A 575 -31.62 -21.99 16.76
C ALA A 575 -32.30 -21.03 17.75
N ARG A 576 -32.26 -21.34 19.06
CA ARG A 576 -32.80 -20.43 20.10
C ARG A 576 -32.03 -19.12 20.18
N LEU A 577 -30.70 -19.19 20.22
CA LEU A 577 -29.83 -18.01 20.28
C LEU A 577 -30.04 -17.07 19.08
N ARG A 578 -30.30 -17.62 17.89
CA ARG A 578 -30.56 -16.82 16.68
C ARG A 578 -32.01 -16.32 16.55
N MET A 579 -32.95 -16.83 17.36
CA MET A 579 -34.33 -16.31 17.43
C MET A 579 -34.47 -15.18 18.46
N GLU A 580 -33.60 -15.12 19.46
CA GLU A 580 -33.56 -14.02 20.42
C GLU A 580 -32.95 -12.78 19.72
N PRO A 581 -33.63 -11.62 19.71
CA PRO A 581 -33.04 -10.41 19.19
C PRO A 581 -31.78 -10.09 20.01
N ALA A 582 -30.65 -9.88 19.33
CA ALA A 582 -29.40 -9.50 19.98
C ALA A 582 -29.68 -8.30 20.90
N SER A 583 -29.43 -8.46 22.19
CA SER A 583 -29.56 -7.38 23.16
C SER A 583 -28.56 -6.29 22.77
N SER A 584 -29.10 -5.12 22.40
CA SER A 584 -28.42 -3.93 21.91
C SER A 584 -27.33 -3.40 22.83
#